data_AF-A0A523IMT9-F1
#
_entry.id   AF-A0A523IMT9-F1
#
_cell.length_a   1.000
_cell.length_b   1.000
_cell.length_c   1.000
_cell.angle_alpha   90.00
_cell.angle_beta   90.00
_cell.angle_gamma   90.00
#
_symmetry.space_group_name_H-M   'P 1'
#
loop_
_entity.id
_entity.type
_entity.pdbx_description
1 polymer ?
#
loop_
_entity_poly.entity_id
_entity_poly.type
_entity_poly.pdbx_seq_one_letter_code
_entity_poly.pdbx_strand_id
1 'polypeptide(L)'
;MASQLFWNQRASRITQVPIGGSATQIMKPLMPAWWSIRIVLQSRTWCSGYRFNPEIAASISNTPLGPIGISVNGVALFNQFAGPSQPLENEIATFDRYHGHPQQTGQYHYHIEPLFFSNDDNSLVGFLLDGFPVYGQKDRDGTYPTDLDDANGHVGVTLDYSEGIYHYHITSDEPYISGGFRGTSGTVSQ
;
A
#
# COMPACT_ATOMS: atom_id res chain seq x y z
N MET A 1 8.28 -52.75 -8.19
CA MET A 1 9.38 -52.74 -7.21
C MET A 1 10.20 -51.47 -7.44
N ALA A 2 10.63 -50.85 -6.35
CA ALA A 2 11.00 -49.44 -6.22
C ALA A 2 12.24 -48.98 -7.00
N SER A 3 12.32 -47.68 -7.29
CA SER A 3 13.58 -46.97 -7.52
C SER A 3 13.59 -45.63 -6.80
N GLN A 4 14.72 -45.33 -6.19
CA GLN A 4 14.95 -44.42 -5.06
C GLN A 4 15.10 -42.93 -5.46
N LEU A 5 14.88 -42.08 -4.46
CA LEU A 5 15.25 -40.66 -4.40
C LEU A 5 16.77 -40.45 -4.48
N PHE A 6 17.21 -39.39 -5.18
CA PHE A 6 18.45 -38.70 -4.86
C PHE A 6 18.28 -37.17 -4.97
N TRP A 7 18.57 -36.51 -3.85
CA TRP A 7 18.77 -35.07 -3.71
C TRP A 7 20.09 -34.65 -4.38
N ASN A 8 20.13 -33.46 -4.99
CA ASN A 8 21.40 -32.86 -5.41
C ASN A 8 21.46 -31.39 -4.97
N GLN A 9 22.25 -31.12 -3.93
CA GLN A 9 22.66 -29.78 -3.53
C GLN A 9 23.78 -29.31 -4.47
N ARG A 10 23.66 -28.12 -5.05
CA ARG A 10 24.82 -27.41 -5.63
C ARG A 10 25.06 -26.12 -4.86
N ALA A 11 26.13 -26.15 -4.07
CA ALA A 11 26.78 -24.98 -3.50
C ALA A 11 27.52 -24.20 -4.60
N SER A 12 27.29 -22.89 -4.71
CA SER A 12 28.11 -21.99 -5.53
C SER A 12 28.92 -21.05 -4.64
N ARG A 13 30.17 -21.47 -4.40
CA ARG A 13 31.43 -20.72 -4.27
C ARG A 13 31.31 -19.20 -4.00
N ILE A 14 31.59 -18.80 -2.76
CA ILE A 14 31.88 -17.43 -2.32
C ILE A 14 33.35 -17.12 -2.61
N THR A 15 33.63 -16.10 -3.41
CA THR A 15 34.97 -15.46 -3.47
C THR A 15 35.02 -14.33 -2.44
N GLN A 16 35.91 -14.45 -1.47
CA GLN A 16 36.25 -13.39 -0.51
C GLN A 16 37.01 -12.26 -1.21
N VAL A 17 36.69 -11.00 -0.86
CA VAL A 17 37.50 -9.80 -1.14
C VAL A 17 37.95 -9.23 0.21
N PRO A 18 39.21 -8.76 0.38
CA PRO A 18 39.72 -8.34 1.68
C PRO A 18 39.20 -6.96 2.12
N ILE A 19 39.09 -6.85 3.44
CA ILE A 19 38.58 -5.77 4.29
C ILE A 19 39.45 -4.50 4.33
N GLY A 20 38.79 -3.34 4.42
CA GLY A 20 39.41 -2.08 4.86
C GLY A 20 38.40 -0.93 4.95
N GLY A 21 37.96 -0.58 6.16
CA GLY A 21 37.20 0.65 6.42
C GLY A 21 36.16 0.50 7.52
N SER A 22 36.37 1.16 8.66
CA SER A 22 35.41 1.27 9.75
C SER A 22 34.21 2.10 9.33
N ALA A 23 33.06 1.46 9.13
CA ALA A 23 31.76 2.12 9.17
C ALA A 23 30.80 1.15 9.83
N THR A 24 30.12 1.62 10.88
CA THR A 24 29.03 0.93 11.56
C THR A 24 27.97 0.57 10.53
N GLN A 25 28.01 -0.66 10.01
CA GLN A 25 27.03 -1.14 9.06
C GLN A 25 25.79 -1.54 9.83
N ILE A 26 24.85 -0.59 9.95
CA ILE A 26 23.47 -0.90 10.31
C ILE A 26 23.00 -1.96 9.30
N MET A 27 22.70 -3.17 9.78
CA MET A 27 22.10 -4.24 8.98
C MET A 27 20.81 -3.69 8.38
N LYS A 28 20.84 -3.30 7.11
CA LYS A 28 19.62 -3.11 6.33
C LYS A 28 19.11 -4.50 5.96
N PRO A 29 17.82 -4.80 6.15
CA PRO A 29 17.28 -6.10 5.79
C PRO A 29 17.49 -6.32 4.29
N LEU A 30 18.22 -7.39 3.97
CA LEU A 30 18.39 -7.88 2.62
C LEU A 30 17.06 -8.52 2.19
N MET A 31 16.22 -7.76 1.50
CA MET A 31 15.08 -8.32 0.79
C MET A 31 15.60 -9.30 -0.30
N PRO A 32 15.12 -10.55 -0.37
CA PRO A 32 15.54 -11.49 -1.41
C PRO A 32 15.13 -10.96 -2.80
N ALA A 33 16.05 -10.98 -3.75
CA ALA A 33 15.97 -10.36 -5.08
C ALA A 33 14.90 -10.91 -6.04
N TRP A 34 13.88 -11.61 -5.55
CA TRP A 34 12.82 -12.25 -6.32
C TRP A 34 11.44 -11.61 -6.16
N TRP A 35 11.26 -10.66 -5.25
CA TRP A 35 10.06 -9.81 -5.15
C TRP A 35 10.38 -8.38 -5.57
N SER A 36 10.49 -8.16 -6.88
CA SER A 36 10.35 -6.81 -7.44
C SER A 36 8.98 -6.76 -8.09
N ILE A 37 7.99 -6.16 -7.42
CA ILE A 37 6.76 -5.73 -8.08
C ILE A 37 7.18 -4.63 -9.06
N ARG A 38 7.44 -5.00 -10.32
CA ARG A 38 7.46 -4.04 -11.41
C ARG A 38 6.00 -3.79 -11.77
N ILE A 39 5.43 -2.69 -11.27
CA ILE A 39 4.19 -2.14 -11.82
C ILE A 39 4.52 -1.63 -13.23
N VAL A 40 4.48 -2.51 -14.24
CA VAL A 40 4.55 -2.11 -15.65
C VAL A 40 3.13 -1.81 -16.11
N LEU A 41 2.66 -0.60 -15.79
CA LEU A 41 1.48 -0.03 -16.42
C LEU A 41 1.91 0.63 -17.74
N GLN A 42 1.18 0.35 -18.82
CA GLN A 42 1.53 0.73 -20.19
C GLN A 42 1.85 2.22 -20.35
N SER A 43 3.09 2.52 -20.78
CA SER A 43 3.55 3.75 -21.46
C SER A 43 3.38 5.14 -20.80
N ARG A 44 2.97 5.27 -19.53
CA ARG A 44 3.10 6.53 -18.78
C ARG A 44 3.85 6.29 -17.47
N THR A 45 4.91 7.05 -17.25
CA THR A 45 5.89 6.81 -16.19
C THR A 45 5.34 7.21 -14.81
N TRP A 46 4.52 6.37 -14.19
CA TRP A 46 4.01 6.58 -12.82
C TRP A 46 5.02 6.18 -11.71
N CYS A 47 6.13 5.53 -12.06
CA CYS A 47 7.13 5.02 -11.11
C CYS A 47 7.94 6.10 -10.35
N SER A 48 7.83 7.39 -10.69
CA SER A 48 8.61 8.43 -9.99
C SER A 48 7.96 8.93 -8.69
N GLY A 49 6.68 8.65 -8.46
CA GLY A 49 5.91 9.19 -7.34
C GLY A 49 5.83 8.29 -6.10
N TYR A 50 6.17 7.00 -6.19
CA TYR A 50 6.05 6.06 -5.08
C TYR A 50 7.41 5.74 -4.45
N ARG A 51 7.46 5.66 -3.12
CA ARG A 51 8.65 5.24 -2.36
C ARG A 51 8.64 3.72 -2.20
N PHE A 52 9.56 3.02 -2.87
CA PHE A 52 9.69 1.55 -2.77
C PHE A 52 10.22 1.04 -1.42
N ASN A 53 10.62 1.94 -0.53
CA ASN A 53 11.01 1.63 0.85
C ASN A 53 10.49 2.77 1.74
N PRO A 54 9.18 2.77 2.04
CA PRO A 54 8.57 3.83 2.82
C PRO A 54 9.13 3.82 4.25
N GLU A 55 9.26 5.01 4.82
CA GLU A 55 9.69 5.21 6.21
C GLU A 55 8.60 5.98 6.95
N ILE A 56 8.29 5.55 8.18
CA ILE A 56 7.33 6.22 9.04
C ILE A 56 7.88 7.61 9.38
N ALA A 57 7.15 8.66 9.02
CA ALA A 57 7.50 10.03 9.31
C ALA A 57 7.27 10.37 10.80
N ALA A 58 7.82 11.49 11.27
CA ALA A 58 7.65 11.93 12.65
C ALA A 58 6.19 12.30 12.99
N SER A 59 5.42 12.75 11.98
CA SER A 59 4.03 13.17 12.12
C SER A 59 3.22 12.76 10.90
N ILE A 60 1.91 12.60 11.07
CA ILE A 60 0.97 12.44 9.97
C ILE A 60 0.88 13.78 9.22
N SER A 61 0.85 13.71 7.89
CA SER A 61 0.68 14.88 7.03
C SER A 61 -0.64 14.82 6.26
N ASN A 62 -1.21 15.99 5.95
CA ASN A 62 -2.48 16.04 5.24
C ASN A 62 -2.36 15.46 3.83
N THR A 63 -3.41 14.80 3.38
CA THR A 63 -3.57 14.43 1.98
C THR A 63 -4.03 15.64 1.15
N PRO A 64 -3.64 15.73 -0.14
CA PRO A 64 -4.24 16.68 -1.06
C PRO A 64 -5.68 16.27 -1.43
N LEU A 65 -6.45 17.20 -2.00
CA LEU A 65 -7.61 16.80 -2.82
C LEU A 65 -7.13 16.09 -4.09
N GLY A 66 -7.94 15.15 -4.60
CA GLY A 66 -7.60 14.35 -5.76
C GLY A 66 -6.94 13.01 -5.41
N PRO A 67 -6.17 12.41 -6.34
CA PRO A 67 -5.52 11.12 -6.10
C PRO A 67 -4.49 11.17 -4.97
N ILE A 68 -4.65 10.29 -3.99
CA ILE A 68 -3.73 10.07 -2.87
C ILE A 68 -3.02 8.72 -2.95
N GLY A 69 -3.42 7.88 -3.88
CA GLY A 69 -2.90 6.53 -4.07
C GLY A 69 -3.48 5.85 -5.31
N ILE A 70 -3.12 4.58 -5.46
CA ILE A 70 -3.54 3.74 -6.57
C ILE A 70 -4.00 2.38 -6.02
N SER A 71 -5.15 1.90 -6.47
CA SER A 71 -5.64 0.56 -6.14
C SER A 71 -4.97 -0.51 -6.99
N VAL A 72 -5.09 -1.78 -6.60
CA VAL A 72 -4.55 -2.94 -7.34
C VAL A 72 -5.17 -3.09 -8.75
N ASN A 73 -6.39 -2.59 -8.97
CA ASN A 73 -7.01 -2.54 -10.30
C ASN A 73 -6.67 -1.26 -11.09
N GLY A 74 -5.78 -0.40 -10.59
CA GLY A 74 -5.29 0.79 -11.29
C GLY A 74 -6.22 2.01 -11.24
N VAL A 75 -7.24 1.99 -10.38
CA VAL A 75 -8.14 3.12 -10.15
C VAL A 75 -7.57 4.01 -9.05
N ALA A 76 -7.77 5.31 -9.15
CA ALA A 76 -7.26 6.24 -8.14
C ALA A 76 -7.97 6.06 -6.79
N LEU A 77 -7.20 6.13 -5.71
CA LEU A 77 -7.71 6.25 -4.35
C LEU A 77 -7.72 7.73 -3.97
N PHE A 78 -8.83 8.21 -3.43
CA PHE A 78 -9.03 9.59 -2.97
C PHE A 78 -9.17 9.60 -1.44
N ASN A 79 -9.04 10.78 -0.83
CA ASN A 79 -9.20 10.94 0.61
C ASN A 79 -10.67 11.00 1.04
N GLN A 80 -10.91 11.22 2.33
CA GLN A 80 -12.25 11.23 2.93
C GLN A 80 -13.13 12.42 2.52
N PHE A 81 -12.59 13.37 1.75
CA PHE A 81 -13.29 14.61 1.45
C PHE A 81 -13.84 14.66 0.02
N ALA A 82 -15.08 15.13 -0.08
CA ALA A 82 -15.66 15.67 -1.31
C ALA A 82 -14.98 17.00 -1.68
N GLY A 83 -15.02 17.38 -2.95
CA GLY A 83 -14.61 18.74 -3.34
C GLY A 83 -15.68 19.76 -2.92
N PRO A 84 -15.35 20.91 -2.26
CA PRO A 84 -14.05 21.48 -1.88
C PRO A 84 -13.68 21.26 -0.40
N SER A 85 -13.18 20.07 -0.04
CA SER A 85 -12.87 19.66 1.34
C SER A 85 -14.10 19.60 2.26
N GLN A 86 -15.18 18.99 1.77
CA GLN A 86 -16.41 18.77 2.54
C GLN A 86 -16.56 17.28 2.92
N PRO A 87 -17.36 16.96 3.95
CA PRO A 87 -17.73 15.57 4.23
C PRO A 87 -18.35 14.88 3.01
N LEU A 88 -18.11 13.57 2.89
CA LEU A 88 -18.48 12.76 1.72
C LEU A 88 -19.99 12.50 1.58
N GLU A 89 -20.80 12.87 2.58
CA GLU A 89 -22.23 12.53 2.68
C GLU A 89 -23.04 12.78 1.40
N ASN A 90 -22.77 13.89 0.71
CA ASN A 90 -23.48 14.27 -0.51
C ASN A 90 -22.97 13.55 -1.77
N GLU A 91 -21.74 13.02 -1.75
CA GLU A 91 -21.15 12.28 -2.87
C GLU A 91 -21.44 10.78 -2.79
N ILE A 92 -21.70 10.20 -1.62
CA ILE A 92 -22.00 8.75 -1.49
C ILE A 92 -23.14 8.31 -2.44
N ALA A 93 -24.11 9.19 -2.70
CA ALA A 93 -25.22 8.91 -3.62
C ALA A 93 -24.81 8.76 -5.11
N THR A 94 -23.62 9.21 -5.51
CA THR A 94 -23.10 9.09 -6.88
C THR A 94 -22.30 7.80 -7.10
N PHE A 95 -22.03 7.05 -6.03
CA PHE A 95 -21.21 5.85 -6.10
C PHE A 95 -21.96 4.73 -6.82
N ASP A 96 -21.24 3.96 -7.61
CA ASP A 96 -21.79 2.76 -8.20
C ASP A 96 -21.83 1.60 -7.18
N ARG A 97 -22.32 0.44 -7.64
CA ARG A 97 -22.42 -0.79 -6.83
C ARG A 97 -21.09 -1.32 -6.28
N TYR A 98 -19.95 -0.80 -6.75
CA TYR A 98 -18.61 -1.15 -6.29
C TYR A 98 -17.90 0.03 -5.62
N HIS A 99 -18.68 1.04 -5.21
CA HIS A 99 -18.25 2.22 -4.46
C HIS A 99 -17.29 3.17 -5.17
N GLY A 100 -17.21 3.10 -6.50
CA GLY A 100 -16.46 4.08 -7.28
C GLY A 100 -17.37 5.06 -8.01
N HIS A 101 -16.81 6.20 -8.40
CA HIS A 101 -17.53 7.20 -9.20
C HIS A 101 -16.56 8.08 -10.01
N PRO A 102 -17.01 8.68 -11.13
CA PRO A 102 -16.22 9.65 -11.87
C PRO A 102 -16.38 11.07 -11.31
N GLN A 103 -15.29 11.83 -11.24
CA GLN A 103 -15.41 13.29 -11.09
C GLN A 103 -15.93 13.94 -12.39
N GLN A 104 -16.20 15.25 -12.36
CA GLN A 104 -16.72 16.02 -13.51
C GLN A 104 -15.85 15.92 -14.78
N THR A 105 -14.55 15.72 -14.64
CA THR A 105 -13.61 15.54 -15.76
C THR A 105 -13.44 14.07 -16.19
N GLY A 106 -14.22 13.15 -15.60
CA GLY A 106 -14.30 11.74 -15.98
C GLY A 106 -13.32 10.79 -15.28
N GLN A 107 -12.44 11.28 -14.39
CA GLN A 107 -11.56 10.39 -13.64
C GLN A 107 -12.36 9.59 -12.62
N TYR A 108 -12.44 8.28 -12.85
CA TYR A 108 -13.07 7.33 -11.94
C TYR A 108 -12.13 7.02 -10.76
N HIS A 109 -12.69 7.00 -9.55
CA HIS A 109 -11.93 6.86 -8.30
C HIS A 109 -12.77 6.27 -7.16
N TYR A 110 -12.10 5.85 -6.09
CA TYR A 110 -12.69 5.35 -4.85
C TYR A 110 -12.35 6.28 -3.68
N HIS A 111 -13.35 6.59 -2.84
CA HIS A 111 -13.15 7.22 -1.52
C HIS A 111 -13.30 6.23 -0.37
N ILE A 112 -14.00 5.11 -0.61
CA ILE A 112 -14.33 4.07 0.37
C ILE A 112 -14.01 2.69 -0.21
N GLU A 113 -14.32 1.63 0.54
CA GLU A 113 -13.99 0.25 0.17
C GLU A 113 -14.39 -0.15 -1.26
N PRO A 114 -13.43 -0.50 -2.13
CA PRO A 114 -13.72 -0.99 -3.48
C PRO A 114 -14.28 -2.41 -3.47
N LEU A 115 -15.61 -2.54 -3.40
CA LEU A 115 -16.31 -3.83 -3.23
C LEU A 115 -16.09 -4.86 -4.35
N PHE A 116 -15.46 -4.47 -5.46
CA PHE A 116 -15.12 -5.42 -6.52
C PHE A 116 -14.05 -6.44 -6.08
N PHE A 117 -13.13 -6.06 -5.20
CA PHE A 117 -11.97 -6.88 -4.82
C PHE A 117 -11.58 -6.82 -3.34
N SER A 118 -12.27 -6.02 -2.53
CA SER A 118 -12.15 -5.99 -1.06
C SER A 118 -13.55 -5.86 -0.49
N ASN A 119 -13.94 -6.70 0.46
CA ASN A 119 -15.23 -6.56 1.14
C ASN A 119 -15.17 -7.15 2.54
N ASP A 120 -14.99 -6.30 3.54
CA ASP A 120 -14.87 -6.70 4.95
C ASP A 120 -13.86 -7.87 5.12
N ASP A 121 -12.70 -7.72 4.49
CA ASP A 121 -11.66 -8.74 4.42
C ASP A 121 -10.28 -8.15 4.72
N ASN A 122 -9.22 -8.92 4.47
CA ASN A 122 -7.82 -8.50 4.64
C ASN A 122 -7.07 -8.44 3.31
N SER A 123 -7.79 -8.20 2.21
CA SER A 123 -7.23 -8.15 0.86
C SER A 123 -6.38 -6.90 0.68
N LEU A 124 -5.31 -6.98 -0.11
CA LEU A 124 -4.54 -5.81 -0.53
C LEU A 124 -5.40 -4.95 -1.46
N VAL A 125 -5.69 -3.71 -1.05
CA VAL A 125 -6.47 -2.77 -1.83
C VAL A 125 -5.60 -1.96 -2.78
N GLY A 126 -4.43 -1.52 -2.33
CA GLY A 126 -3.59 -0.60 -3.09
C GLY A 126 -2.42 -0.04 -2.29
N PHE A 127 -1.87 1.07 -2.78
CA PHE A 127 -0.78 1.79 -2.14
C PHE A 127 -1.06 3.29 -2.16
N LEU A 128 -0.73 3.97 -1.07
CA LEU A 128 -0.74 5.43 -1.02
C LEU A 128 0.57 6.02 -1.57
N LEU A 129 0.55 7.31 -1.90
CA LEU A 129 1.70 8.02 -2.49
C LEU A 129 2.93 8.08 -1.59
N ASP A 130 2.78 7.85 -0.29
CA ASP A 130 3.90 7.73 0.64
C ASP A 130 4.57 6.36 0.64
N GLY A 131 4.00 5.40 -0.11
CA GLY A 131 4.55 4.08 -0.38
C GLY A 131 4.02 2.96 0.52
N PHE A 132 3.16 3.26 1.49
CA PHE A 132 2.59 2.22 2.37
C PHE A 132 1.35 1.56 1.73
N PRO A 133 1.15 0.24 1.96
CA PRO A 133 0.00 -0.49 1.44
C PRO A 133 -1.28 -0.14 2.19
N VAL A 134 -2.40 -0.27 1.50
CA VAL A 134 -3.76 -0.19 2.03
C VAL A 134 -4.39 -1.57 1.93
N TYR A 135 -4.93 -2.08 3.02
CA TYR A 135 -5.67 -3.34 3.10
C TYR A 135 -7.15 -3.11 3.39
N GLY A 136 -7.95 -4.16 3.22
CA GLY A 136 -9.35 -4.21 3.66
C GLY A 136 -9.50 -4.01 5.18
N GLN A 137 -10.72 -4.19 5.69
CA GLN A 137 -11.07 -3.85 7.07
C GLN A 137 -10.40 -4.71 8.15
N LYS A 138 -9.83 -5.86 7.79
CA LYS A 138 -9.31 -6.85 8.73
C LYS A 138 -7.81 -7.02 8.65
N ASP A 139 -7.24 -7.36 9.79
CA ASP A 139 -5.88 -7.84 9.94
C ASP A 139 -5.66 -9.18 9.23
N ARG A 140 -4.40 -9.57 9.09
CA ARG A 140 -4.01 -10.87 8.50
C ARG A 140 -4.73 -12.06 9.12
N ASP A 141 -5.02 -12.02 10.41
CA ASP A 141 -5.69 -13.10 11.14
C ASP A 141 -7.22 -13.08 11.02
N GLY A 142 -7.78 -12.10 10.30
CA GLY A 142 -9.21 -11.93 10.07
C GLY A 142 -9.94 -11.18 11.18
N THR A 143 -9.22 -10.62 12.15
CA THR A 143 -9.79 -9.74 13.18
C THR A 143 -9.83 -8.29 12.72
N TYR A 144 -10.61 -7.44 13.38
CA TYR A 144 -10.56 -6.01 13.14
C TYR A 144 -9.44 -5.39 13.99
N PRO A 145 -8.58 -4.54 13.41
CA PRO A 145 -7.54 -3.86 14.16
C PRO A 145 -8.18 -2.91 15.19
N THR A 146 -7.62 -2.88 16.39
CA THR A 146 -8.13 -2.03 17.50
C THR A 146 -7.18 -0.90 17.89
N ASP A 147 -6.05 -0.78 17.19
CA ASP A 147 -4.92 0.08 17.49
C ASP A 147 -4.52 0.99 16.31
N LEU A 148 -5.48 1.28 15.42
CA LEU A 148 -5.28 2.23 14.31
C LEU A 148 -4.94 3.63 14.84
N ASP A 149 -3.97 4.28 14.20
CA ASP A 149 -3.65 5.68 14.41
C ASP A 149 -4.59 6.63 13.63
N ASP A 150 -4.40 7.94 13.79
CA ASP A 150 -5.24 8.97 13.13
C ASP A 150 -5.20 8.92 11.59
N ALA A 151 -4.25 8.18 11.00
CA ALA A 151 -4.16 7.99 9.55
C ALA A 151 -4.88 6.71 9.08
N ASN A 152 -5.58 6.00 9.96
CA ASN A 152 -6.18 4.68 9.74
C ASN A 152 -5.15 3.56 9.52
N GLY A 153 -3.97 3.65 10.12
CA GLY A 153 -2.97 2.60 9.97
C GLY A 153 -2.31 2.18 11.27
N HIS A 154 -1.57 1.08 11.21
CA HIS A 154 -0.77 0.55 12.31
C HIS A 154 0.41 -0.27 11.77
N VAL A 155 1.29 -0.76 12.65
CA VAL A 155 2.40 -1.64 12.26
C VAL A 155 2.04 -3.08 12.62
N GLY A 156 1.99 -3.94 11.62
CA GLY A 156 1.60 -5.33 11.81
C GLY A 156 2.04 -6.20 10.64
N VAL A 157 1.88 -7.52 10.81
CA VAL A 157 2.17 -8.52 9.77
C VAL A 157 0.99 -8.62 8.82
N THR A 158 1.24 -8.51 7.52
CA THR A 158 0.19 -8.61 6.49
C THR A 158 0.36 -9.88 5.65
N LEU A 159 -0.56 -10.12 4.71
CA LEU A 159 -0.43 -11.23 3.77
C LEU A 159 0.81 -11.12 2.88
N ASP A 160 1.24 -9.89 2.54
CA ASP A 160 2.37 -9.62 1.64
C ASP A 160 3.66 -9.27 2.40
N TYR A 161 3.57 -8.86 3.66
CA TYR A 161 4.70 -8.44 4.49
C TYR A 161 4.79 -9.28 5.77
N SER A 162 5.45 -10.44 5.68
CA SER A 162 5.56 -11.43 6.77
C SER A 162 6.34 -10.93 7.99
N GLU A 163 7.27 -9.99 7.79
CA GLU A 163 8.07 -9.37 8.84
C GLU A 163 7.40 -8.13 9.46
N GLY A 164 6.24 -7.75 8.92
CA GLY A 164 5.48 -6.58 9.31
C GLY A 164 5.90 -5.29 8.61
N ILE A 165 4.92 -4.40 8.45
CA ILE A 165 5.07 -3.07 7.87
C ILE A 165 4.00 -2.14 8.46
N TYR A 166 4.23 -0.83 8.45
CA TYR A 166 3.12 0.09 8.60
C TYR A 166 2.17 -0.05 7.40
N HIS A 167 0.88 -0.14 7.65
CA HIS A 167 -0.12 -0.25 6.61
C HIS A 167 -1.44 0.38 7.05
N TYR A 168 -2.23 0.81 6.08
CA TYR A 168 -3.54 1.38 6.28
C TYR A 168 -4.61 0.29 6.21
N HIS A 169 -5.70 0.49 6.94
CA HIS A 169 -6.92 -0.27 6.82
C HIS A 169 -8.04 0.61 6.30
N ILE A 170 -8.83 0.05 5.40
CA ILE A 170 -10.14 0.62 5.10
C ILE A 170 -11.03 0.47 6.33
N THR A 171 -11.76 1.52 6.68
CA THR A 171 -12.80 1.49 7.70
C THR A 171 -14.16 1.86 7.12
N SER A 172 -15.23 1.40 7.78
CA SER A 172 -16.60 1.78 7.42
C SER A 172 -16.93 3.24 7.79
N ASP A 173 -16.20 3.81 8.76
CA ASP A 173 -16.33 5.18 9.21
C ASP A 173 -15.17 6.07 8.70
N GLU A 174 -15.33 7.40 8.76
CA GLU A 174 -14.26 8.35 8.44
C GLU A 174 -12.99 8.02 9.26
N PRO A 175 -11.79 8.05 8.64
CA PRO A 175 -11.43 8.57 7.31
C PRO A 175 -11.48 7.57 6.15
N TYR A 176 -12.20 6.47 6.30
CA TYR A 176 -12.37 5.41 5.31
C TYR A 176 -11.02 4.80 4.88
N ILE A 177 -10.37 5.35 3.86
CA ILE A 177 -9.07 4.87 3.36
C ILE A 177 -7.90 5.39 4.21
N SER A 178 -7.87 6.69 4.52
CA SER A 178 -6.76 7.30 5.25
C SER A 178 -7.03 8.72 5.70
N GLY A 179 -6.68 9.05 6.95
CA GLY A 179 -6.74 10.41 7.49
C GLY A 179 -5.56 11.31 7.10
N GLY A 180 -4.51 10.74 6.50
CA GLY A 180 -3.26 11.45 6.21
C GLY A 180 -2.14 10.50 5.81
N PHE A 181 -1.04 11.02 5.25
CA PHE A 181 0.14 10.19 4.99
C PHE A 181 0.96 10.01 6.26
N ARG A 182 1.27 8.76 6.60
CA ARG A 182 2.21 8.39 7.65
C ARG A 182 3.66 8.42 7.19
N GLY A 183 3.92 8.32 5.90
CA GLY A 183 5.25 8.47 5.31
C GLY A 183 5.47 9.83 4.64
N THR A 184 6.60 9.96 3.92
CA THR A 184 6.82 11.11 3.04
C THR A 184 6.15 10.85 1.69
N SER A 185 5.09 11.58 1.38
CA SER A 185 4.41 11.47 0.08
C SER A 185 5.34 11.82 -1.08
N GLY A 186 5.25 11.06 -2.16
CA GLY A 186 5.78 11.52 -3.43
C GLY A 186 4.77 12.39 -4.19
N THR A 187 5.02 12.60 -5.48
CA THR A 187 4.27 13.54 -6.30
C THR A 187 3.42 12.85 -7.36
N VAL A 188 2.27 13.45 -7.67
CA VAL A 188 1.44 13.08 -8.83
C VAL A 188 1.77 14.04 -9.97
N SER A 189 2.19 13.53 -11.12
CA SER A 189 2.23 14.30 -12.37
C SER A 189 0.98 13.98 -13.18
N GLN A 190 0.14 14.99 -13.45
CA GLN A 190 -1.04 14.87 -14.31
C GLN A 190 -0.72 15.33 -15.73
#